data_AF-A0AAW3PZZ3-F1
#
_entry.id   AF-A0AAW3PZZ3-F1
#
_cell.length_a   1.000
_cell.length_b   1.000
_cell.length_c   1.000
_cell.angle_alpha   90.00
_cell.angle_beta   90.00
_cell.angle_gamma   90.00
#
_symmetry.space_group_name_H-M   'P 1'
#
loop_
_entity.id
_entity.type
_entity.pdbx_description
1 polymer ?
#
loop_
_entity_poly.entity_id
_entity_poly.type
_entity_poly.pdbx_seq_one_letter_code
_entity_poly.pdbx_strand_id
1 'polypeptide(L)'
;MAVSTAKRIEMDNTKHGGPAFPEVPGDCNGYEGKSGMTLRDYFAAHAPDVPDDFGWATGETDSWQRRTRWNYHYADAMLRARGA
;
A
#
# COMPACT_ATOMS: atom_id res chain seq x y z
N MET A 1 -26.35 32.14 13.37
CA MET A 1 -26.27 30.67 13.44
C MET A 1 -25.19 30.23 12.48
N ALA A 2 -24.06 29.79 13.00
CA ALA A 2 -22.90 29.39 12.20
C ALA A 2 -22.94 27.88 11.99
N VAL A 3 -22.99 27.42 10.74
CA VAL A 3 -22.67 26.03 10.40
C VAL A 3 -21.40 26.09 9.56
N SER A 4 -20.28 25.89 10.23
CA SER A 4 -18.96 25.75 9.64
C SER A 4 -18.92 24.43 8.87
N THR A 5 -18.90 24.52 7.54
CA THR A 5 -18.66 23.38 6.64
C THR A 5 -17.23 22.90 6.86
N ALA A 6 -17.05 21.92 7.74
CA ALA A 6 -15.79 21.22 7.93
C ALA A 6 -15.43 20.51 6.62
N LYS A 7 -14.52 21.14 5.89
CA LYS A 7 -13.77 20.61 4.76
C LYS A 7 -13.21 19.24 5.18
N ARG A 8 -13.76 18.15 4.61
CA ARG A 8 -13.21 16.80 4.78
C ARG A 8 -11.71 16.89 4.45
N ILE A 9 -10.88 16.44 5.37
CA ILE A 9 -9.45 16.32 5.16
C ILE A 9 -9.27 15.27 4.06
N GLU A 10 -9.07 15.74 2.84
CA GLU A 10 -8.62 14.95 1.70
C GLU A 10 -7.16 14.60 2.00
N MET A 11 -6.96 13.54 2.78
CA MET A 11 -5.65 12.89 2.89
C MET A 11 -5.35 12.33 1.50
N ASP A 12 -4.43 12.98 0.79
CA ASP A 12 -3.76 12.51 -0.42
C ASP A 12 -3.07 11.16 -0.12
N ASN A 13 -3.87 10.09 -0.10
CA ASN A 13 -3.48 8.70 0.12
C ASN A 13 -3.36 7.92 -1.19
N THR A 14 -3.41 8.64 -2.31
CA THR A 14 -3.56 8.13 -3.67
C THR A 14 -2.40 7.21 -4.06
N LYS A 15 -1.19 7.48 -3.57
CA LYS A 15 0.02 6.75 -3.99
C LYS A 15 0.32 5.46 -3.20
N HIS A 16 -0.25 5.31 -2.00
CA HIS A 16 0.10 4.20 -1.09
C HIS A 16 -1.12 3.41 -0.58
N GLY A 17 -2.33 3.85 -0.94
CA GLY A 17 -3.57 3.17 -0.57
C GLY A 17 -4.08 3.42 0.85
N GLY A 18 -3.39 4.28 1.62
CA GLY A 18 -3.67 4.51 3.04
C GLY A 18 -3.10 3.41 3.94
N PRO A 19 -3.38 3.45 5.26
CA PRO A 19 -2.94 2.44 6.20
C PRO A 19 -3.58 1.07 5.87
N ALA A 20 -2.79 -0.01 5.91
CA ALA A 20 -3.24 -1.36 5.60
C ALA A 20 -4.29 -1.89 6.59
N PHE A 21 -4.27 -1.38 7.82
CA PHE A 21 -5.18 -1.76 8.89
C PHE A 21 -5.97 -0.52 9.35
N PRO A 22 -7.27 -0.66 9.69
CA PRO A 22 -8.06 0.43 10.23
C PRO A 22 -7.44 0.97 11.52
N GLU A 23 -7.34 2.29 11.63
CA GLU A 23 -7.06 2.93 12.91
C GLU A 23 -8.29 2.71 13.81
N VAL A 24 -8.15 1.88 14.84
CA VAL A 24 -9.21 1.70 15.84
C VAL A 24 -9.22 2.97 16.71
N PRO A 25 -10.33 3.73 16.79
CA PRO A 25 -10.43 4.83 17.72
C PRO A 25 -10.54 4.23 19.12
N GLY A 26 -9.43 4.12 19.83
CA GLY A 26 -9.37 3.64 21.21
C GLY A 26 -8.86 4.76 22.10
N ASP A 27 -9.70 5.24 23.00
CA ASP A 27 -9.50 6.30 24.00
C ASP A 27 -8.41 6.00 25.07
N CYS A 28 -7.30 5.37 24.71
CA CYS A 28 -6.33 4.89 25.70
C CYS A 28 -4.90 5.25 25.28
N ASN A 29 -4.48 6.44 25.69
CA ASN A 29 -3.08 6.87 25.87
C ASN A 29 -2.15 6.85 24.64
N GLY A 30 -1.97 8.05 24.06
CA GLY A 30 -0.67 8.45 23.50
C GLY A 30 -0.16 7.69 22.27
N TYR A 31 -1.02 6.95 21.57
CA TYR A 31 -0.70 6.51 20.22
C TYR A 31 -0.76 7.73 19.29
N GLU A 32 0.34 8.49 19.24
CA GLU A 32 0.65 9.32 18.09
C GLU A 32 0.59 8.39 16.88
N GLY A 33 -0.40 8.60 16.00
CA GLY A 33 -0.66 7.79 14.83
C GLY A 33 0.59 7.68 13.95
N LYS A 34 1.47 6.74 14.28
CA LYS A 34 2.55 6.35 13.40
C LYS A 34 1.86 5.59 12.30
N SER A 35 1.91 6.16 11.09
CA SER A 35 1.43 5.51 9.89
C SER A 35 1.97 4.07 9.89
N GLY A 36 1.08 3.10 10.10
CA GLY A 36 1.45 1.68 10.07
C GLY A 36 1.92 1.27 8.67
N MET A 37 2.07 -0.03 8.45
CA MET A 37 2.33 -0.54 7.09
C MET A 37 1.28 0.02 6.12
N THR A 38 1.73 0.52 4.96
CA THR A 38 0.80 0.99 3.93
C THR A 38 0.13 -0.21 3.27
N LEU A 39 -1.04 0.02 2.66
CA LEU A 39 -1.72 -1.04 1.91
C LEU A 39 -0.83 -1.59 0.78
N ARG A 40 0.05 -0.75 0.21
CA ARG A 40 1.09 -1.18 -0.73
C ARG A 40 2.06 -2.19 -0.12
N ASP A 41 2.57 -1.93 1.07
CA ASP A 41 3.52 -2.82 1.76
C ASP A 41 2.84 -4.15 2.13
N TYR A 42 1.58 -4.08 2.53
CA TYR A 42 0.77 -5.27 2.79
C TYR A 42 0.64 -6.15 1.54
N PHE A 43 0.26 -5.58 0.39
CA PHE A 43 0.16 -6.34 -0.85
C PHE A 43 1.51 -6.85 -1.33
N ALA A 44 2.59 -6.07 -1.17
CA ALA A 44 3.94 -6.51 -1.54
C ALA A 44 4.42 -7.69 -0.68
N ALA A 45 4.05 -7.74 0.61
CA ALA A 45 4.36 -8.86 1.49
C ALA A 45 3.53 -10.12 1.17
N HIS A 46 2.33 -9.96 0.60
CA HIS A 46 1.41 -11.04 0.24
C HIS A 46 1.41 -11.38 -1.25
N ALA A 47 2.42 -10.91 -1.99
CA ALA A 47 2.56 -11.25 -3.39
C ALA A 47 2.76 -12.78 -3.54
N PRO A 48 2.11 -13.41 -4.54
CA PRO A 48 2.32 -14.82 -4.83
C PRO A 48 3.75 -15.05 -5.34
N ASP A 49 4.14 -16.32 -5.51
CA ASP A 49 5.42 -16.65 -6.13
C ASP A 49 5.56 -16.00 -7.52
N VAL A 50 6.81 -15.62 -7.83
CA VAL A 50 7.15 -14.95 -9.09
C VAL A 50 6.85 -15.89 -10.25
N PRO A 51 6.02 -15.48 -11.23
CA PRO A 51 5.82 -16.25 -12.45
C PRO A 51 7.13 -16.46 -13.20
N ASP A 52 7.33 -17.65 -13.80
CA ASP A 52 8.56 -18.01 -14.51
C ASP A 52 8.89 -17.07 -15.69
N ASP A 53 7.87 -16.44 -16.28
CA ASP A 53 7.95 -15.50 -17.39
C ASP A 53 8.25 -14.06 -16.96
N PHE A 54 8.16 -13.74 -15.66
CA PHE A 54 8.40 -12.39 -15.15
C PHE A 54 9.91 -12.08 -15.06
N GLY A 55 10.34 -10.95 -15.63
CA GLY A 55 11.72 -10.44 -15.51
C GLY A 55 12.76 -11.11 -16.44
N TRP A 56 12.43 -12.21 -17.10
CA TRP A 56 13.32 -12.91 -18.03
C TRP A 56 13.64 -12.06 -19.27
N ALA A 57 12.62 -11.39 -19.83
CA ALA A 57 12.78 -10.48 -20.97
C ALA A 57 13.60 -9.22 -20.64
N THR A 58 13.71 -8.87 -19.36
CA THR A 58 14.54 -7.73 -18.88
C THR A 58 15.97 -8.12 -18.56
N GLY A 59 16.36 -9.39 -18.74
CA GLY A 59 17.72 -9.88 -18.49
C GLY A 59 18.07 -10.03 -17.01
N GLU A 60 17.07 -10.18 -16.13
CA GLU A 60 17.31 -10.30 -14.69
C GLU A 60 17.85 -11.69 -14.32
N THR A 61 19.12 -11.73 -13.93
CA THR A 61 19.78 -12.95 -13.45
C THR A 61 19.64 -13.15 -11.95
N ASP A 62 19.41 -12.07 -11.19
CA ASP A 62 19.25 -12.15 -9.73
C ASP A 62 17.80 -12.48 -9.33
N SER A 63 17.65 -13.59 -8.61
CA SER A 63 16.36 -14.04 -8.09
C SER A 63 15.73 -13.08 -7.08
N TRP A 64 16.53 -12.35 -6.30
CA TRP A 64 16.02 -11.42 -5.30
C TRP A 64 15.48 -10.15 -5.93
N GLN A 65 16.23 -9.53 -6.85
CA GLN A 65 15.75 -8.39 -7.63
C GLN A 65 14.42 -8.69 -8.34
N ARG A 66 14.33 -9.85 -9.00
CA ARG A 66 13.13 -10.29 -9.71
C ARG A 66 11.93 -10.41 -8.76
N ARG A 67 12.14 -11.04 -7.60
CA ARG A 67 11.10 -11.18 -6.56
C ARG A 67 10.69 -9.83 -5.98
N THR A 68 11.63 -8.95 -5.67
CA THR A 68 11.31 -7.60 -5.18
C THR A 68 10.48 -6.82 -6.19
N ARG A 69 10.84 -6.84 -7.48
CA ARG A 69 10.06 -6.16 -8.53
C ARG A 69 8.67 -6.76 -8.69
N TRP A 70 8.55 -8.08 -8.67
CA TRP A 70 7.25 -8.75 -8.73
C TRP A 70 6.34 -8.33 -7.58
N ASN A 71 6.86 -8.30 -6.36
CA ASN A 71 6.08 -7.95 -5.17
C ASN A 71 5.49 -6.54 -5.26
N TYR A 72 6.29 -5.56 -5.69
CA TYR A 72 5.79 -4.19 -5.87
C TYR A 72 4.90 -4.05 -7.10
N HIS A 73 5.15 -4.80 -8.18
CA HIS A 73 4.28 -4.83 -9.35
C HIS A 73 2.88 -5.37 -9.00
N TYR A 74 2.83 -6.47 -8.23
CA TYR A 74 1.59 -7.03 -7.70
C TYR A 74 0.87 -6.03 -6.80
N ALA A 75 1.58 -5.38 -5.87
CA ALA A 75 1.00 -4.37 -4.99
C ALA A 75 0.36 -3.21 -5.75
N ASP A 76 1.05 -2.68 -6.76
CA ASP A 76 0.55 -1.58 -7.58
C ASP A 76 -0.66 -2.00 -8.42
N ALA A 77 -0.70 -3.25 -8.90
CA ALA A 77 -1.85 -3.81 -9.60
C ALA A 77 -3.08 -3.93 -8.68
N MET A 78 -2.90 -4.37 -7.44
CA MET A 78 -3.98 -4.46 -6.44
C MET A 78 -4.52 -3.09 -6.04
N LEU A 79 -3.64 -2.10 -5.88
CA LEU A 79 -4.05 -0.71 -5.63
C LEU A 79 -4.84 -0.12 -6.81
N ARG A 80 -4.39 -0.34 -8.05
CA ARG A 80 -5.12 0.08 -9.26
C ARG A 80 -6.49 -0.58 -9.36
N ALA A 81 -6.59 -1.88 -9.06
CA ALA A 81 -7.88 -2.59 -9.06
C ALA A 81 -8.86 -2.01 -8.04
N ARG A 82 -8.36 -1.42 -6.94
CA ARG A 82 -9.13 -0.68 -5.93
C ARG A 82 -9.58 0.71 -6.39
N GLY A 83 -9.02 1.26 -7.47
CA GLY A 83 -9.25 2.64 -7.91
C GLY A 83 -8.35 3.66 -7.20
N ALA A 84 -7.15 3.24 -6.77
CA ALA A 84 -6.08 4.14 -6.33
C ALA A 84 -5.52 4.97 -7.50
#